data_AF-A0AAN9A2G5-F1
#
_entry.id   AF-A0AAN9A2G5-F1
#
_cell.length_a   1.000
_cell.length_b   1.000
_cell.length_c   1.000
_cell.angle_alpha   90.00
_cell.angle_beta   90.00
_cell.angle_gamma   90.00
#
_symmetry.space_group_name_H-M   'P 1'
#
loop_
_entity.id
_entity.type
_entity.pdbx_description
1 polymer ?
#
loop_
_entity_poly.entity_id
_entity_poly.type
_entity_poly.pdbx_seq_one_letter_code
_entity_poly.pdbx_strand_id
1 'polypeptide(L)'
;MDFDEYETLPTSSLRVHMTAGAVAGIMEHCIMYPVDSVKTRMQCLAPSPEAAYRSIREGLFKMINSEGIMRPLGGVTAVILGAGPAHALYFSAYESIKKTFGSNNKFQNNIVNASAGCGATLLHDAVMVPADVVKQRMQMYNSPYSSCFDCIRKLYQTEGIGAFYRSYTTQLAMNLPFHAIHIVTYENLHFLLNPEREYNPKVHVFAGAAAGAIAAACTTPLDMCKTLLNTQETSTLAQLQQSRIVGIIGAFRTIYVMNGFSGFFKGLSARVLYQMPGTAISWSVYELFKYQLFKKESMADNPPSSHRDSELILDKVTIESEKEASSRAYGEGESLGKNMFHDKRIATLSTTTNKTMERLRLHMPSSLTANCAAADDNLLGK
;
A
#
# COMPACT_ATOMS: atom_id res chain seq x y z
N MET A 1 7.94 -21.41 9.07
CA MET A 1 8.17 -20.15 8.36
C MET A 1 7.14 -19.16 8.85
N ASP A 2 7.60 -18.19 9.64
CA ASP A 2 6.80 -17.04 10.08
C ASP A 2 6.39 -16.22 8.84
N PHE A 3 5.25 -15.52 8.90
CA PHE A 3 4.80 -14.60 7.84
C PHE A 3 5.88 -13.55 7.49
N ASP A 4 6.69 -13.18 8.48
CA ASP A 4 7.88 -12.32 8.34
C ASP A 4 8.93 -12.90 7.37
N GLU A 5 9.00 -14.22 7.19
CA GLU A 5 9.97 -14.91 6.34
C GLU A 5 9.52 -14.97 4.86
N TYR A 6 8.23 -14.77 4.59
CA TYR A 6 7.65 -14.80 3.24
C TYR A 6 7.72 -13.43 2.53
N GLU A 7 7.63 -12.32 3.28
CA GLU A 7 7.74 -10.95 2.73
C GLU A 7 9.17 -10.37 2.76
N THR A 8 10.10 -11.07 3.40
CA THR A 8 11.50 -10.69 3.43
C THR A 8 12.24 -11.26 2.23
N LEU A 9 12.34 -10.48 1.14
CA LEU A 9 13.53 -10.61 0.29
C LEU A 9 14.77 -10.55 1.19
N PRO A 10 15.80 -11.39 0.93
CA PRO A 10 16.90 -11.59 1.84
C PRO A 10 17.63 -10.27 2.07
N THR A 11 17.75 -9.90 3.35
CA THR A 11 18.61 -8.84 3.88
C THR A 11 18.40 -7.42 3.33
N SER A 12 17.57 -6.62 4.00
CA SER A 12 17.72 -5.15 4.05
C SER A 12 17.39 -4.61 5.44
N SER A 13 18.13 -3.59 5.88
CA SER A 13 17.95 -2.94 7.18
C SER A 13 16.49 -2.52 7.41
N LEU A 14 15.97 -2.63 8.64
CA LEU A 14 14.62 -2.16 9.03
C LEU A 14 14.34 -0.74 8.53
N ARG A 15 15.37 0.11 8.51
CA ARG A 15 15.31 1.50 8.01
C ARG A 15 14.99 1.60 6.51
N VAL A 16 15.47 0.65 5.70
CA VAL A 16 15.18 0.59 4.25
C VAL A 16 13.71 0.29 4.02
N HIS A 17 13.15 -0.69 4.76
CA HIS A 17 11.72 -1.00 4.69
C HIS A 17 10.85 0.18 5.14
N MET A 18 11.24 0.85 6.23
CA MET A 18 10.52 2.02 6.74
C MET A 18 10.54 3.19 5.75
N THR A 19 11.69 3.51 5.17
CA THR A 19 11.84 4.61 4.20
C THR A 19 11.14 4.30 2.88
N ALA A 20 11.29 3.08 2.35
CA ALA A 20 10.58 2.65 1.15
C ALA A 20 9.05 2.68 1.36
N GLY A 21 8.56 2.22 2.52
CA GLY A 21 7.14 2.27 2.87
C GLY A 21 6.60 3.68 2.99
N ALA A 22 7.33 4.60 3.64
CA ALA A 22 6.92 6.00 3.76
C ALA A 22 6.84 6.70 2.39
N VAL A 23 7.82 6.48 1.52
CA VAL A 23 7.81 7.06 0.16
C VAL A 23 6.70 6.47 -0.68
N ALA A 24 6.46 5.16 -0.58
CA ALA A 24 5.34 4.49 -1.23
C ALA A 24 3.99 5.10 -0.82
N GLY A 25 3.76 5.31 0.48
CA GLY A 25 2.54 5.94 0.99
C GLY A 25 2.36 7.39 0.53
N ILE A 26 3.42 8.20 0.55
CA ILE A 26 3.37 9.59 0.05
C ILE A 26 3.04 9.61 -1.45
N MET A 27 3.67 8.75 -2.24
CA MET A 27 3.45 8.68 -3.68
C MET A 27 2.02 8.20 -4.01
N GLU A 28 1.54 7.17 -3.31
CA GLU A 28 0.15 6.70 -3.40
C GLU A 28 -0.83 7.84 -3.13
N HIS A 29 -0.67 8.57 -2.02
CA HIS A 29 -1.51 9.72 -1.71
C HIS A 29 -1.44 10.83 -2.77
N CYS A 30 -0.28 11.09 -3.38
CA CYS A 30 -0.14 12.10 -4.43
C CYS A 30 -0.86 11.69 -5.72
N ILE A 31 -0.68 10.45 -6.17
CA ILE A 31 -1.28 9.94 -7.41
C ILE A 31 -2.79 9.79 -7.26
N MET A 32 -3.24 9.29 -6.10
CA MET A 32 -4.65 9.05 -5.83
C MET A 32 -5.41 10.30 -5.34
N TYR A 33 -4.72 11.42 -5.13
CA TYR A 33 -5.30 12.65 -4.60
C TYR A 33 -6.54 13.15 -5.38
N PRO A 34 -6.56 13.17 -6.73
CA PRO A 34 -7.74 13.60 -7.48
C PRO A 34 -8.97 12.72 -7.21
N VAL A 35 -8.77 11.42 -7.05
CA VAL A 35 -9.85 10.46 -6.73
C VAL A 35 -10.34 10.68 -5.31
N ASP A 36 -9.43 10.90 -4.36
CA ASP A 36 -9.76 11.23 -2.97
C ASP A 36 -10.59 12.52 -2.87
N SER A 37 -10.26 13.55 -3.65
CA SER A 37 -11.03 14.80 -3.70
C SER A 37 -12.47 14.59 -4.16
N VAL A 38 -12.68 13.77 -5.19
CA VAL A 38 -14.04 13.41 -5.63
C VAL A 38 -14.75 12.57 -4.57
N LYS A 39 -14.07 11.59 -3.97
CA LYS A 39 -14.61 10.76 -2.87
C LYS A 39 -15.12 11.62 -1.72
N THR A 40 -14.31 12.56 -1.22
CA THR A 40 -14.67 13.47 -0.12
C THR A 40 -15.93 14.27 -0.46
N ARG A 41 -16.08 14.73 -1.71
CA ARG A 41 -17.30 15.46 -2.11
C ARG A 41 -18.51 14.55 -2.31
N MET A 42 -18.33 13.34 -2.80
CA MET A 42 -19.41 12.35 -2.89
C MET A 42 -19.96 11.99 -1.50
N GLN A 43 -19.13 12.13 -0.46
CA GLN A 43 -19.50 11.93 0.95
C GLN A 43 -20.20 13.15 1.59
N CYS A 44 -20.38 14.27 0.89
CA CYS A 44 -21.20 15.38 1.39
C CYS A 44 -22.65 14.93 1.57
N LEU A 45 -23.29 15.23 2.69
CA LEU A 45 -24.66 14.83 2.97
C LEU A 45 -25.66 15.64 2.16
N ALA A 46 -25.44 16.96 2.05
CA ALA A 46 -26.32 17.91 1.37
C ALA A 46 -25.59 18.65 0.23
N PRO A 47 -25.15 17.93 -0.83
CA PRO A 47 -24.39 18.53 -1.92
C PRO A 47 -25.23 19.54 -2.69
N SER A 48 -24.61 20.64 -3.11
CA SER A 48 -25.21 21.55 -4.10
C SER A 48 -25.49 20.78 -5.41
N PRO A 49 -26.53 21.15 -6.19
CA PRO A 49 -26.84 20.50 -7.47
C PRO A 49 -25.64 20.43 -8.43
N GLU A 50 -24.78 21.44 -8.39
CA GLU A 50 -23.56 21.55 -9.18
C GLU A 50 -22.48 20.55 -8.72
N ALA A 51 -22.53 20.10 -7.47
CA ALA A 51 -21.58 19.17 -6.85
C ALA A 51 -22.16 17.76 -6.59
N ALA A 52 -23.34 17.46 -7.12
CA ALA A 52 -23.89 16.11 -7.10
C ALA A 52 -23.22 15.24 -8.18
N TYR A 53 -22.54 14.17 -7.76
CA TYR A 53 -21.83 13.25 -8.66
C TYR A 53 -22.35 11.82 -8.49
N ARG A 54 -22.56 11.08 -9.59
CA ARG A 54 -22.97 9.67 -9.53
C ARG A 54 -21.79 8.71 -9.55
N SER A 55 -20.67 9.14 -10.12
CA SER A 55 -19.45 8.34 -10.25
C SER A 55 -18.19 9.17 -10.08
N ILE A 56 -17.06 8.52 -9.77
CA ILE A 56 -15.75 9.18 -9.69
C ILE A 56 -15.39 9.85 -11.02
N ARG A 57 -15.62 9.18 -12.15
CA ARG A 57 -15.28 9.71 -13.48
C ARG A 57 -16.07 10.99 -13.78
N GLU A 58 -17.38 10.96 -13.54
CA GLU A 58 -18.24 12.13 -13.71
C GLU A 58 -17.82 13.25 -12.75
N GLY A 59 -17.56 12.93 -11.49
CA GLY A 59 -17.14 13.92 -10.49
C GLY A 59 -15.81 14.58 -10.82
N LEU A 60 -14.83 13.82 -11.30
CA LEU A 60 -13.53 14.35 -11.72
C LEU A 60 -13.68 15.24 -12.96
N PHE A 61 -14.42 14.79 -13.97
CA PHE A 61 -14.66 15.55 -15.20
C PHE A 61 -15.41 16.85 -14.91
N LYS A 62 -16.46 16.78 -14.08
CA LYS A 62 -17.25 17.96 -13.68
C LYS A 62 -16.38 18.93 -12.88
N MET A 63 -15.63 18.45 -11.89
CA MET A 63 -14.72 19.29 -11.09
C MET A 63 -13.68 20.03 -11.94
N ILE A 64 -13.04 19.33 -12.89
CA ILE A 64 -12.04 19.94 -13.78
C ILE A 64 -12.68 21.00 -14.69
N ASN A 65 -13.86 20.72 -15.25
CA ASN A 65 -14.51 21.64 -16.18
C ASN A 65 -15.16 22.84 -15.49
N SER A 66 -15.71 22.67 -14.29
CA SER A 66 -16.42 23.74 -13.58
C SER A 66 -15.50 24.61 -12.72
N GLU A 67 -14.46 24.03 -12.12
CA GLU A 67 -13.60 24.72 -11.14
C GLU A 67 -12.13 24.80 -11.57
N GLY A 68 -11.75 24.13 -12.66
CA GLY A 68 -10.40 24.15 -13.22
C GLY A 68 -9.55 22.92 -12.91
N ILE A 69 -8.51 22.72 -13.72
CA ILE A 69 -7.67 21.51 -13.73
C ILE A 69 -6.88 21.28 -12.43
N MET A 70 -6.55 22.34 -11.70
CA MET A 70 -5.79 22.24 -10.45
C MET A 70 -6.69 21.99 -9.23
N ARG A 71 -8.02 22.13 -9.39
CA ARG A 71 -8.96 22.02 -8.28
C ARG A 71 -8.91 20.67 -7.55
N PRO A 72 -8.80 19.52 -8.23
CA PRO A 72 -8.67 18.21 -7.58
C PRO A 72 -7.46 18.08 -6.66
N LEU A 73 -6.42 18.93 -6.83
CA LEU A 73 -5.21 18.94 -6.01
C LEU A 73 -5.28 19.89 -4.80
N GLY A 74 -6.43 20.54 -4.58
CA GLY A 74 -6.62 21.44 -3.45
C GLY A 74 -6.43 20.72 -2.11
N GLY A 75 -5.42 21.13 -1.34
CA GLY A 75 -5.08 20.56 -0.03
C GLY A 75 -3.93 19.54 -0.02
N VAL A 76 -3.37 19.18 -1.20
CA VAL A 76 -2.33 18.14 -1.29
C VAL A 76 -1.09 18.46 -0.47
N THR A 77 -0.73 19.75 -0.38
CA THR A 77 0.39 20.24 0.42
C THR A 77 0.24 19.89 1.90
N ALA A 78 -0.98 19.91 2.45
CA ALA A 78 -1.20 19.56 3.85
C ALA A 78 -0.88 18.08 4.10
N VAL A 79 -1.27 17.19 3.19
CA VAL A 79 -1.00 15.75 3.29
C VAL A 79 0.49 15.46 3.17
N ILE A 80 1.18 16.04 2.19
CA ILE A 80 2.62 15.81 1.99
C ILE A 80 3.40 16.27 3.22
N LEU A 81 3.07 17.45 3.76
CA LEU A 81 3.74 17.98 4.95
C LEU A 81 3.41 17.21 6.23
N GLY A 82 2.19 16.67 6.35
CA GLY A 82 1.77 15.86 7.50
C GLY A 82 2.29 14.43 7.48
N ALA A 83 2.37 13.82 6.30
CA ALA A 83 2.71 12.40 6.14
C ALA A 83 4.14 12.09 6.61
N GLY A 84 5.14 12.89 6.24
CA GLY A 84 6.53 12.64 6.62
C GLY A 84 6.73 12.50 8.15
N PRO A 85 6.38 13.52 8.95
CA PRO A 85 6.46 13.45 10.40
C PRO A 85 5.59 12.35 11.02
N ALA A 86 4.39 12.10 10.48
CA ALA A 86 3.49 11.05 10.97
C ALA A 86 4.11 9.65 10.82
N HIS A 87 4.69 9.33 9.65
CA HIS A 87 5.37 8.05 9.42
C HIS A 87 6.64 7.92 10.28
N ALA A 88 7.41 8.99 10.45
CA ALA A 88 8.59 8.97 11.31
C ALA A 88 8.22 8.62 12.77
N LEU A 89 7.15 9.22 13.29
CA LEU A 89 6.63 8.91 14.62
C LEU A 89 6.07 7.49 14.72
N TYR A 90 5.33 7.04 13.70
CA TYR A 90 4.84 5.67 13.64
C TYR A 90 5.97 4.66 13.81
N PHE A 91 7.01 4.77 12.98
CA PHE A 91 8.13 3.83 13.01
C PHE A 91 8.97 3.93 14.27
N SER A 92 9.22 5.16 14.75
CA SER A 92 9.94 5.38 16.02
C SER A 92 9.19 4.77 17.20
N ALA A 93 7.87 4.95 17.26
CA ALA A 93 7.03 4.40 18.32
C ALA A 93 6.97 2.87 18.25
N TYR A 94 6.78 2.33 17.05
CA TYR A 94 6.74 0.89 16.83
C TYR A 94 8.04 0.20 17.28
N GLU A 95 9.20 0.75 16.89
CA GLU A 95 10.50 0.23 17.29
C GLU A 95 10.75 0.38 18.80
N SER A 96 10.37 1.52 19.39
CA SER A 96 10.54 1.77 20.83
C SER A 96 9.72 0.82 21.70
N ILE A 97 8.46 0.57 21.31
CA ILE A 97 7.58 -0.36 22.03
C ILE A 97 8.11 -1.79 21.88
N LYS A 98 8.51 -2.21 20.66
CA LYS A 98 9.12 -3.53 20.45
C LYS A 98 10.39 -3.75 21.26
N LYS A 99 11.28 -2.75 21.33
CA LYS A 99 12.51 -2.83 22.13
C LYS A 99 12.25 -2.93 23.63
N THR A 100 11.21 -2.26 24.12
CA THR A 100 10.90 -2.21 25.55
C THR A 100 10.18 -3.48 26.02
N PHE A 101 9.31 -4.05 25.17
CA PHE A 101 8.44 -5.17 25.56
C PHE A 101 8.77 -6.50 24.87
N GLY A 102 9.77 -6.55 23.98
CA GLY A 102 10.17 -7.78 23.27
C GLY A 102 10.52 -8.91 24.24
N SER A 103 9.88 -10.08 24.06
CA SER A 103 10.05 -11.26 24.92
C SER A 103 10.34 -12.51 24.08
N ASN A 104 10.99 -13.51 24.67
CA ASN A 104 11.34 -14.76 23.98
C ASN A 104 10.14 -15.70 23.74
N ASN A 105 8.93 -15.36 24.18
CA ASN A 105 7.73 -16.20 24.02
C ASN A 105 6.86 -15.76 22.84
N LYS A 106 6.45 -16.70 21.97
CA LYS A 106 5.60 -16.45 20.79
C LYS A 106 4.27 -15.73 21.11
N PHE A 107 3.58 -16.10 22.19
CA PHE A 107 2.32 -15.46 22.58
C PHE A 107 2.50 -14.01 23.04
N GLN A 108 3.57 -13.74 23.79
CA GLN A 108 3.92 -12.38 24.20
C GLN A 108 4.31 -11.55 22.98
N ASN A 109 4.99 -12.12 21.99
CA ASN A 109 5.34 -11.43 20.75
C ASN A 109 4.12 -10.95 19.95
N ASN A 110 3.05 -11.73 19.88
CA ASN A 110 1.82 -11.28 19.19
C ASN A 110 1.15 -10.09 19.91
N ILE A 111 1.09 -10.13 21.24
CA ILE A 111 0.52 -9.03 22.05
C ILE A 111 1.41 -7.78 21.96
N VAL A 112 2.73 -7.96 21.97
CA VAL A 112 3.71 -6.87 21.82
C VAL A 112 3.62 -6.26 20.43
N ASN A 113 3.49 -7.07 19.38
CA ASN A 113 3.30 -6.60 18.01
C ASN A 113 1.99 -5.82 17.86
N ALA A 114 0.90 -6.33 18.42
CA ALA A 114 -0.40 -5.66 18.40
C ALA A 114 -0.37 -4.34 19.18
N SER A 115 0.19 -4.33 20.39
CA SER A 115 0.31 -3.11 21.20
C SER A 115 1.26 -2.08 20.58
N ALA A 116 2.36 -2.52 19.95
CA ALA A 116 3.25 -1.65 19.18
C ALA A 116 2.53 -1.04 17.98
N GLY A 117 1.75 -1.84 17.23
CA GLY A 117 0.96 -1.35 16.09
C GLY A 117 -0.11 -0.33 16.51
N CYS A 118 -0.85 -0.61 17.60
CA CYS A 118 -1.83 0.31 18.16
C CYS A 118 -1.18 1.61 18.66
N GLY A 119 -0.11 1.49 19.45
CA GLY A 119 0.64 2.64 19.98
C GLY A 119 1.23 3.52 18.88
N ALA A 120 1.80 2.90 17.85
CA ALA A 120 2.32 3.59 16.67
C ALA A 120 1.21 4.31 15.89
N THR A 121 0.05 3.66 15.71
CA THR A 121 -1.11 4.24 15.01
C THR A 121 -1.66 5.46 15.77
N LEU A 122 -1.72 5.41 17.10
CA LEU A 122 -2.14 6.54 17.94
C LEU A 122 -1.25 7.77 17.70
N LEU A 123 0.07 7.59 17.74
CA LEU A 123 1.02 8.69 17.55
C LEU A 123 1.06 9.19 16.11
N HIS A 124 0.92 8.28 15.13
CA HIS A 124 0.75 8.63 13.73
C HIS A 124 -0.46 9.53 13.51
N ASP A 125 -1.64 9.08 13.97
CA ASP A 125 -2.90 9.79 13.77
C ASP A 125 -2.92 11.14 14.51
N ALA A 126 -2.18 11.27 15.62
CA ALA A 126 -2.07 12.54 16.34
C ALA A 126 -1.40 13.64 15.51
N VAL A 127 -0.55 13.27 14.55
CA VAL A 127 0.11 14.21 13.63
C VAL A 127 -0.62 14.28 12.28
N MET A 128 -1.19 13.17 11.81
CA MET A 128 -1.87 13.11 10.52
C MET A 128 -3.25 13.78 10.55
N VAL A 129 -3.99 13.69 11.65
CA VAL A 129 -5.38 14.18 11.73
C VAL A 129 -5.52 15.69 11.44
N PRO A 130 -4.68 16.59 11.97
CA PRO A 130 -4.74 18.01 11.58
C PRO A 130 -4.55 18.25 10.08
N ALA A 131 -3.65 17.51 9.43
CA ALA A 131 -3.44 17.59 7.99
C ALA A 131 -4.68 17.09 7.21
N ASP A 132 -5.30 16.02 7.68
CA ASP A 132 -6.54 15.48 7.13
C ASP A 132 -7.73 16.45 7.25
N VAL A 133 -7.85 17.19 8.36
CA VAL A 133 -8.88 18.23 8.51
C VAL A 133 -8.70 19.31 7.46
N VAL A 134 -7.48 19.83 7.31
CA VAL A 134 -7.17 20.87 6.31
C VAL A 134 -7.42 20.35 4.90
N LYS A 135 -6.95 19.13 4.60
CA LYS A 135 -7.19 18.44 3.33
C LYS A 135 -8.68 18.42 2.99
N GLN A 136 -9.51 17.87 3.88
CA GLN A 136 -10.94 17.68 3.62
C GLN A 136 -11.68 19.02 3.49
N ARG A 137 -11.30 20.05 4.25
CA ARG A 137 -11.86 21.41 4.11
C ARG A 137 -11.52 22.06 2.76
N MET A 138 -10.29 21.89 2.29
CA MET A 138 -9.86 22.38 0.98
C MET A 138 -10.53 21.63 -0.18
N GLN A 139 -10.87 20.36 0.02
CA GLN A 139 -11.52 19.51 -0.99
C GLN A 139 -13.01 19.85 -1.23
N MET A 140 -13.70 20.51 -0.30
CA MET A 140 -15.14 20.82 -0.44
C MET A 140 -15.45 21.75 -1.63
N TYR A 141 -16.64 21.58 -2.23
CA TYR A 141 -17.13 22.49 -3.27
C TYR A 141 -17.26 23.92 -2.74
N ASN A 142 -16.85 24.91 -3.53
CA ASN A 142 -16.82 26.33 -3.12
C ASN A 142 -16.14 26.57 -1.75
N SER A 143 -15.02 25.90 -1.51
CA SER A 143 -14.23 26.10 -0.29
C SER A 143 -13.79 27.57 -0.14
N PRO A 144 -14.00 28.20 1.03
CA PRO A 144 -13.69 29.62 1.27
C PRO A 144 -12.19 29.90 1.50
N TYR A 145 -11.35 28.89 1.31
CA TYR A 145 -9.93 28.90 1.63
C TYR A 145 -9.10 28.92 0.34
N SER A 146 -8.18 29.89 0.24
CA SER A 146 -7.32 30.03 -0.95
C SER A 146 -6.10 29.12 -0.92
N SER A 147 -5.62 28.77 0.28
CA SER A 147 -4.43 27.95 0.49
C SER A 147 -4.54 27.15 1.79
N CYS A 148 -3.70 26.12 1.96
CA CYS A 148 -3.65 25.34 3.20
C CYS A 148 -3.34 26.24 4.41
N PHE A 149 -2.45 27.22 4.26
CA PHE A 149 -2.11 28.16 5.34
C PHE A 149 -3.26 29.11 5.67
N ASP A 150 -4.00 29.59 4.67
CA ASP A 150 -5.22 30.37 4.87
C ASP A 150 -6.28 29.54 5.60
N CYS A 151 -6.47 28.28 5.20
CA CYS A 151 -7.35 27.33 5.89
C CYS A 151 -6.95 27.15 7.36
N ILE A 152 -5.67 26.90 7.66
CA ILE A 152 -5.18 26.74 9.02
C ILE A 152 -5.45 28.00 9.86
N ARG A 153 -5.11 29.18 9.32
CA ARG A 153 -5.29 30.46 10.01
C ARG A 153 -6.77 30.72 10.33
N LYS A 154 -7.63 30.66 9.32
CA LYS A 154 -9.07 30.91 9.47
C LYS A 154 -9.70 29.88 10.40
N LEU A 155 -9.39 28.60 10.25
CA LEU A 155 -9.94 27.54 11.10
C LEU A 155 -9.53 27.71 12.56
N TYR A 156 -8.27 28.08 12.81
CA TYR A 156 -7.81 28.39 14.17
C TYR A 156 -8.53 29.60 14.77
N GLN A 157 -8.78 30.64 13.97
CA GLN A 157 -9.48 31.86 14.43
C GLN A 157 -10.98 31.63 14.66
N THR A 158 -11.65 30.82 13.85
CA THR A 158 -13.12 30.65 13.91
C THR A 158 -13.56 29.48 14.80
N GLU A 159 -12.86 28.36 14.76
CA GLU A 159 -13.24 27.13 15.46
C GLU A 159 -12.27 26.72 16.58
N GLY A 160 -11.08 27.32 16.62
CA GLY A 160 -10.04 27.03 17.61
C GLY A 160 -9.28 25.71 17.37
N ILE A 161 -8.39 25.37 18.30
CA ILE A 161 -7.53 24.18 18.18
C ILE A 161 -8.30 22.85 18.18
N GLY A 162 -9.47 22.81 18.85
CA GLY A 162 -10.33 21.63 18.90
C GLY A 162 -10.89 21.21 17.54
N ALA A 163 -10.88 22.10 16.55
CA ALA A 163 -11.30 21.79 15.19
C ALA A 163 -10.36 20.79 14.50
N PHE A 164 -9.05 20.88 14.77
CA PHE A 164 -8.03 20.03 14.15
C PHE A 164 -8.07 18.59 14.63
N TYR A 165 -8.66 18.31 15.80
CA TYR A 165 -8.69 16.98 16.43
C TYR A 165 -10.11 16.41 16.57
N ARG A 166 -11.11 17.03 15.94
CA ARG A 166 -12.52 16.68 16.14
C ARG A 166 -12.86 15.25 15.71
N SER A 167 -12.20 14.74 14.68
CA SER A 167 -12.38 13.38 14.19
C SER A 167 -11.38 12.37 14.74
N TYR A 168 -10.47 12.77 15.64
CA TYR A 168 -9.39 11.89 16.12
C TYR A 168 -9.91 10.56 16.70
N THR A 169 -10.96 10.61 17.52
CA THR A 169 -11.58 9.40 18.07
C THR A 169 -12.24 8.53 17.01
N THR A 170 -12.91 9.14 16.03
CA THR A 170 -13.54 8.43 14.91
C THR A 170 -12.50 7.82 13.97
N GLN A 171 -11.39 8.52 13.75
CA GLN A 171 -10.25 8.06 12.96
C GLN A 171 -9.68 6.76 13.55
N LEU A 172 -9.41 6.74 14.85
CA LEU A 172 -8.89 5.56 15.54
C LEU A 172 -9.89 4.41 15.50
N ALA A 173 -11.16 4.69 15.81
CA ALA A 173 -12.23 3.71 15.77
C ALA A 173 -12.43 3.11 14.36
N MET A 174 -12.05 3.83 13.30
CA MET A 174 -12.09 3.35 11.91
C MET A 174 -10.83 2.55 11.53
N ASN A 175 -9.64 3.07 11.85
CA ASN A 175 -8.36 2.51 11.40
C ASN A 175 -8.10 1.11 11.97
N LEU A 176 -8.40 0.91 13.26
CA LEU A 176 -8.16 -0.37 13.95
C LEU A 176 -8.97 -1.53 13.32
N PRO A 177 -10.30 -1.42 13.16
CA PRO A 177 -11.08 -2.43 12.44
C PRO A 177 -10.68 -2.57 10.97
N PHE A 178 -10.33 -1.47 10.29
CA PHE A 178 -9.89 -1.53 8.89
C PHE A 178 -8.68 -2.45 8.73
N HIS A 179 -7.64 -2.24 9.53
CA HIS A 179 -6.43 -3.08 9.47
C HIS A 179 -6.71 -4.54 9.84
N ALA A 180 -7.50 -4.78 10.88
CA ALA A 180 -7.84 -6.14 11.30
C ALA A 180 -8.60 -6.92 10.20
N ILE A 181 -9.63 -6.31 9.60
CA ILE A 181 -10.41 -6.92 8.51
C ILE A 181 -9.52 -7.12 7.28
N HIS A 182 -8.67 -6.14 6.96
CA HIS A 182 -7.77 -6.23 5.82
C HIS A 182 -6.85 -7.44 5.96
N ILE A 183 -6.10 -7.55 7.07
CA ILE A 183 -5.12 -8.63 7.27
C ILE A 183 -5.82 -10.00 7.21
N VAL A 184 -6.91 -10.19 7.97
CA VAL A 184 -7.63 -11.46 7.99
C VAL A 184 -8.19 -11.83 6.62
N THR A 185 -8.74 -10.87 5.88
CA THR A 185 -9.31 -11.13 4.55
C THR A 185 -8.20 -11.42 3.54
N TYR A 186 -7.09 -10.69 3.62
CA TYR A 186 -5.92 -10.88 2.78
C TYR A 186 -5.33 -12.28 2.97
N GLU A 187 -5.11 -12.72 4.21
CA GLU A 187 -4.59 -14.05 4.51
C GLU A 187 -5.49 -15.16 3.97
N ASN A 188 -6.81 -15.04 4.18
CA ASN A 188 -7.77 -16.02 3.66
C ASN A 188 -7.76 -16.08 2.13
N LEU A 189 -7.76 -14.92 1.45
CA LEU A 189 -7.71 -14.87 -0.01
C LEU A 189 -6.38 -15.40 -0.55
N HIS A 190 -5.27 -15.10 0.12
CA HIS A 190 -3.95 -15.58 -0.28
C HIS A 190 -3.84 -17.10 -0.10
N PHE A 191 -4.38 -17.65 0.97
CA PHE A 191 -4.44 -19.11 1.19
C PHE A 191 -5.26 -19.83 0.11
N LEU A 192 -6.38 -19.23 -0.31
CA LEU A 192 -7.25 -19.79 -1.34
C LEU A 192 -6.65 -19.68 -2.76
N LEU A 193 -6.00 -18.56 -3.08
CA LEU A 193 -5.50 -18.26 -4.43
C LEU A 193 -4.06 -18.72 -4.67
N ASN A 194 -3.29 -18.96 -3.61
CA ASN A 194 -1.91 -19.40 -3.69
C ASN A 194 -1.60 -20.46 -2.61
N PRO A 195 -2.12 -21.68 -2.76
CA PRO A 195 -1.93 -22.76 -1.79
C PRO A 195 -0.46 -23.19 -1.65
N GLU A 196 0.31 -23.09 -2.73
CA GLU A 196 1.73 -23.46 -2.78
C GLU A 196 2.65 -22.38 -2.19
N ARG A 197 2.12 -21.20 -1.84
CA ARG A 197 2.86 -20.05 -1.28
C ARG A 197 4.08 -19.64 -2.11
N GLU A 198 3.98 -19.70 -3.43
CA GLU A 198 5.01 -19.15 -4.32
C GLU A 198 4.87 -17.63 -4.45
N TYR A 199 5.92 -16.90 -4.82
CA TYR A 199 5.79 -15.45 -5.02
C TYR A 199 5.00 -15.15 -6.31
N ASN A 200 3.80 -14.60 -6.18
CA ASN A 200 2.97 -14.23 -7.32
C ASN A 200 2.41 -12.79 -7.17
N PRO A 201 3.03 -11.80 -7.83
CA PRO A 201 2.61 -10.40 -7.77
C PRO A 201 1.13 -10.16 -8.08
N LYS A 202 0.54 -10.96 -8.98
CA LYS A 202 -0.87 -10.80 -9.37
C LYS A 202 -1.81 -11.21 -8.25
N VAL A 203 -1.46 -12.27 -7.52
CA VAL A 203 -2.23 -12.72 -6.35
C VAL A 203 -2.15 -11.68 -5.24
N HIS A 204 -0.98 -11.10 -4.98
CA HIS A 204 -0.83 -10.03 -3.99
C HIS A 204 -1.69 -8.80 -4.30
N VAL A 205 -1.64 -8.30 -5.54
CA VAL A 205 -2.44 -7.15 -5.96
C VAL A 205 -3.93 -7.45 -5.86
N PHE A 206 -4.38 -8.61 -6.33
CA PHE A 206 -5.79 -8.98 -6.28
C PHE A 206 -6.28 -9.21 -4.84
N ALA A 207 -5.57 -10.02 -4.06
CA ALA A 207 -5.92 -10.32 -2.67
C ALA A 207 -5.90 -9.05 -1.82
N GLY A 208 -4.88 -8.19 -1.98
CA GLY A 208 -4.80 -6.90 -1.28
C GLY A 208 -5.89 -5.92 -1.71
N ALA A 209 -6.24 -5.87 -3.00
CA ALA A 209 -7.34 -5.05 -3.48
C ALA A 209 -8.71 -5.53 -2.95
N ALA A 210 -8.99 -6.83 -3.01
CA ALA A 210 -10.23 -7.41 -2.51
C ALA A 210 -10.35 -7.30 -0.98
N ALA A 211 -9.28 -7.58 -0.24
CA ALA A 211 -9.22 -7.41 1.20
C ALA A 211 -9.46 -5.96 1.62
N GLY A 212 -8.76 -5.01 0.99
CA GLY A 212 -8.96 -3.61 1.27
C GLY A 212 -10.34 -3.10 0.83
N ALA A 213 -10.94 -3.63 -0.23
CA ALA A 213 -12.31 -3.30 -0.65
C ALA A 213 -13.34 -3.75 0.41
N ILE A 214 -13.20 -4.96 0.95
CA ILE A 214 -14.07 -5.48 2.01
C ILE A 214 -13.87 -4.68 3.30
N ALA A 215 -12.63 -4.44 3.70
CA ALA A 215 -12.32 -3.60 4.87
C ALA A 215 -12.85 -2.17 4.71
N ALA A 216 -12.71 -1.58 3.52
CA ALA A 216 -13.25 -0.27 3.19
C ALA A 216 -14.77 -0.25 3.31
N ALA A 217 -15.46 -1.25 2.77
CA ALA A 217 -16.92 -1.35 2.84
C ALA A 217 -17.43 -1.45 4.27
N CYS A 218 -16.84 -2.34 5.08
CA CYS A 218 -17.21 -2.52 6.49
C CYS A 218 -16.97 -1.26 7.34
N THR A 219 -15.95 -0.46 7.01
CA THR A 219 -15.58 0.75 7.75
C THR A 219 -16.16 2.05 7.18
N THR A 220 -16.92 1.97 6.08
CA THR A 220 -17.52 3.16 5.43
C THR A 220 -18.41 3.98 6.37
N PRO A 221 -19.23 3.40 7.26
CA PRO A 221 -20.04 4.20 8.20
C PRO A 221 -19.19 5.10 9.12
N LEU A 222 -18.02 4.64 9.54
CA LEU A 222 -17.09 5.41 10.38
C LEU A 222 -16.34 6.46 9.55
N ASP A 223 -15.99 6.13 8.31
CA ASP A 223 -15.41 7.09 7.36
C ASP A 223 -16.37 8.26 7.07
N MET A 224 -17.66 7.97 6.91
CA MET A 224 -18.70 9.00 6.77
C MET A 224 -18.76 9.91 8.01
N CYS A 225 -18.69 9.34 9.21
CA CYS A 225 -18.62 10.13 10.44
C CYS A 225 -17.36 11.01 10.49
N LYS A 226 -16.19 10.47 10.12
CA LYS A 226 -14.92 11.20 10.05
C LYS A 226 -15.04 12.38 9.07
N THR A 227 -15.46 12.12 7.84
CA THR A 227 -15.58 13.13 6.79
C THR A 227 -16.58 14.22 7.17
N LEU A 228 -17.71 13.88 7.78
CA LEU A 228 -18.68 14.87 8.27
C LEU A 228 -18.08 15.76 9.36
N LEU A 229 -17.39 15.17 10.35
CA LEU A 229 -16.77 15.92 11.45
C LEU A 229 -15.67 16.86 10.95
N ASN A 230 -14.91 16.44 9.94
CA ASN A 230 -13.80 17.22 9.40
C ASN A 230 -14.25 18.31 8.45
N THR A 231 -15.27 18.06 7.62
CA THR A 231 -15.74 19.03 6.61
C THR A 231 -16.66 20.10 7.20
N GLN A 232 -17.44 19.77 8.24
CA GLN A 232 -18.49 20.62 8.82
C GLN A 232 -19.30 21.33 7.73
N GLU A 233 -19.91 20.53 6.88
CA GLU A 233 -20.63 20.99 5.71
C GLU A 233 -21.67 22.06 6.07
N THR A 234 -21.49 23.28 5.55
CA THR A 234 -22.32 24.44 5.89
C THR A 234 -23.79 24.24 5.53
N SER A 235 -24.10 23.57 4.42
CA SER A 235 -25.47 23.25 4.01
C SER A 235 -26.15 22.31 5.02
N THR A 236 -25.45 21.27 5.48
CA THR A 236 -25.96 20.36 6.52
C THR A 236 -26.19 21.09 7.84
N LEU A 237 -25.24 21.92 8.27
CA LEU A 237 -25.36 22.72 9.49
C LEU A 237 -26.54 23.70 9.43
N ALA A 238 -26.74 24.36 8.28
CA ALA A 238 -27.85 25.27 8.05
C ALA A 238 -29.21 24.55 8.09
N GLN A 239 -29.32 23.38 7.45
CA GLN A 239 -30.56 22.58 7.45
C GLN A 239 -30.94 22.08 8.86
N LEU A 240 -29.94 21.72 9.67
CA LEU A 240 -30.16 21.26 11.05
C LEU A 240 -30.23 22.39 12.08
N GLN A 241 -30.03 23.66 11.66
CA GLN A 241 -29.91 24.81 12.55
C GLN A 241 -28.86 24.61 13.67
N GLN A 242 -27.76 23.93 13.34
CA GLN A 242 -26.67 23.64 14.26
C GLN A 242 -25.43 24.47 13.90
N SER A 243 -24.73 24.99 14.90
CA SER A 243 -23.47 25.72 14.67
C SER A 243 -22.30 24.79 14.34
N ARG A 244 -22.33 23.55 14.84
CA ARG A 244 -21.27 22.54 14.64
C ARG A 244 -21.75 21.15 15.06
N ILE A 245 -21.14 20.13 14.46
CA ILE A 245 -21.33 18.72 14.80
C ILE A 245 -20.08 18.25 15.53
N VAL A 246 -20.23 17.67 16.73
CA VAL A 246 -19.11 17.23 17.57
C VAL A 246 -19.29 15.77 17.98
N GLY A 247 -18.20 15.02 17.91
CA GLY A 247 -18.13 13.64 18.37
C GLY A 247 -18.78 12.64 17.41
N ILE A 248 -18.37 11.38 17.54
CA ILE A 248 -18.82 10.28 16.70
C ILE A 248 -20.34 10.05 16.78
N ILE A 249 -20.92 10.17 17.98
CA ILE A 249 -22.36 9.98 18.21
C ILE A 249 -23.17 11.11 17.54
N GLY A 250 -22.68 12.35 17.65
CA GLY A 250 -23.28 13.51 16.98
C GLY A 250 -23.27 13.32 15.46
N ALA A 251 -22.13 12.91 14.90
CA ALA A 251 -22.01 12.61 13.48
C ALA A 251 -22.95 11.50 13.03
N PHE A 252 -23.03 10.40 13.78
CA PHE A 252 -23.91 9.28 13.48
C PHE A 252 -25.38 9.71 13.47
N ARG A 253 -25.80 10.46 14.49
CA ARG A 253 -27.16 11.02 14.57
C ARG A 253 -27.47 11.95 13.40
N THR A 254 -26.54 12.83 13.04
CA THR A 254 -26.71 13.75 11.91
C THR A 254 -26.88 13.00 10.59
N ILE A 255 -26.05 12.01 10.30
CA ILE A 255 -26.16 11.20 9.08
C ILE A 255 -27.53 10.51 9.01
N TYR A 256 -27.95 9.89 10.12
CA TYR A 256 -29.21 9.19 10.20
C TYR A 256 -30.42 10.12 10.02
N VAL A 257 -30.40 11.31 10.62
CA VAL A 257 -31.49 12.30 10.48
C VAL A 257 -31.57 12.85 9.05
N MET A 258 -30.43 13.08 8.39
CA MET A 258 -30.38 13.70 7.06
C MET A 258 -30.76 12.74 5.94
N ASN A 259 -30.20 11.52 5.94
CA ASN A 259 -30.28 10.59 4.81
C ASN A 259 -30.69 9.16 5.24
N GLY A 260 -31.04 8.94 6.51
CA GLY A 260 -31.32 7.61 7.04
C GLY A 260 -30.11 6.68 6.97
N PHE A 261 -30.39 5.37 6.91
CA PHE A 261 -29.33 4.35 6.90
C PHE A 261 -28.47 4.36 5.62
N SER A 262 -29.04 4.75 4.48
CA SER A 262 -28.28 4.85 3.22
C SER A 262 -27.24 5.97 3.25
N GLY A 263 -27.40 6.98 4.12
CA GLY A 263 -26.41 8.04 4.33
C GLY A 263 -25.03 7.53 4.75
N PHE A 264 -24.96 6.43 5.53
CA PHE A 264 -23.70 5.84 5.99
C PHE A 264 -22.88 5.17 4.89
N PHE A 265 -23.48 4.91 3.74
CA PHE A 265 -22.82 4.25 2.61
C PHE A 265 -22.63 5.21 1.42
N LYS A 266 -22.86 6.52 1.63
CA LYS A 266 -22.60 7.53 0.61
C LYS A 266 -21.10 7.56 0.29
N GLY A 267 -20.75 7.49 -1.00
CA GLY A 267 -19.35 7.40 -1.42
C GLY A 267 -18.68 6.03 -1.20
N LEU A 268 -19.42 4.98 -0.83
CA LEU A 268 -18.91 3.60 -0.71
C LEU A 268 -18.19 3.14 -1.99
N SER A 269 -18.83 3.32 -3.15
CA SER A 269 -18.26 2.95 -4.44
C SER A 269 -16.95 3.66 -4.72
N ALA A 270 -16.85 4.94 -4.31
CA ALA A 270 -15.62 5.70 -4.47
C ALA A 270 -14.51 5.22 -3.54
N ARG A 271 -14.85 4.85 -2.30
CA ARG A 271 -13.90 4.30 -1.32
C ARG A 271 -13.38 2.91 -1.74
N VAL A 272 -14.25 2.05 -2.26
CA VAL A 272 -13.87 0.72 -2.77
C VAL A 272 -13.00 0.85 -4.02
N LEU A 273 -13.39 1.71 -4.97
CA LEU A 273 -12.61 1.91 -6.20
C LEU A 273 -11.24 2.53 -5.94
N TYR A 274 -11.10 3.33 -4.88
CA TYR A 274 -9.82 3.89 -4.45
C TYR A 274 -8.80 2.80 -4.08
N GLN A 275 -9.25 1.69 -3.49
CA GLN A 275 -8.35 0.69 -2.92
C GLN A 275 -7.48 -0.02 -3.97
N MET A 276 -8.07 -0.44 -5.09
CA MET A 276 -7.38 -1.29 -6.06
C MET A 276 -6.17 -0.58 -6.72
N PRO A 277 -6.30 0.65 -7.26
CA PRO A 277 -5.15 1.39 -7.77
C PRO A 277 -4.18 1.79 -6.64
N GLY A 278 -4.69 2.17 -5.46
CA GLY A 278 -3.85 2.53 -4.31
C GLY A 278 -2.91 1.40 -3.90
N THR A 279 -3.44 0.18 -3.71
CA THR A 279 -2.62 -1.00 -3.38
C THR A 279 -1.58 -1.29 -4.45
N ALA A 280 -1.97 -1.24 -5.74
CA ALA A 280 -1.04 -1.50 -6.84
C ALA A 280 0.09 -0.47 -6.92
N ILE A 281 -0.23 0.82 -6.73
CA ILE A 281 0.75 1.92 -6.72
C ILE A 281 1.70 1.77 -5.54
N SER A 282 1.16 1.61 -4.33
CA SER A 282 1.97 1.50 -3.12
C SER A 282 2.96 0.33 -3.22
N TRP A 283 2.50 -0.82 -3.70
CA TRP A 283 3.36 -1.99 -3.85
C TRP A 283 4.41 -1.82 -4.95
N SER A 284 4.03 -1.30 -6.12
CA SER A 284 4.98 -1.04 -7.22
C SER A 284 6.06 -0.03 -6.81
N VAL A 285 5.68 1.02 -6.08
CA VAL A 285 6.61 2.03 -5.58
C VAL A 285 7.51 1.41 -4.50
N TYR A 286 6.95 0.63 -3.58
CA TYR A 286 7.72 -0.06 -2.55
C TYR A 286 8.79 -0.98 -3.16
N GLU A 287 8.43 -1.81 -4.14
CA GLU A 287 9.38 -2.69 -4.84
C GLU A 287 10.49 -1.89 -5.55
N LEU A 288 10.12 -0.82 -6.26
CA LEU A 288 11.08 0.03 -6.98
C LEU A 288 12.08 0.67 -6.02
N PHE A 289 11.61 1.26 -4.91
CA PHE A 289 12.47 1.90 -3.92
C PHE A 289 13.34 0.89 -3.20
N LYS A 290 12.80 -0.28 -2.86
CA LYS A 290 13.57 -1.37 -2.26
C LYS A 290 14.69 -1.83 -3.20
N TYR A 291 14.40 -2.02 -4.50
CA TYR A 291 15.40 -2.37 -5.50
C TYR A 291 16.51 -1.31 -5.63
N GLN A 292 16.15 -0.03 -5.67
CA GLN A 292 17.11 1.06 -5.79
C GLN A 292 18.00 1.22 -4.54
N LEU A 293 17.42 1.09 -3.34
CA LEU A 293 18.16 1.18 -2.09
C LEU A 293 19.11 -0.01 -1.91
N PHE A 294 18.64 -1.22 -2.24
CA PHE A 294 19.48 -2.42 -2.23
C PHE A 294 20.65 -2.33 -3.21
N LYS A 295 20.41 -1.82 -4.43
CA LYS A 295 21.46 -1.57 -5.42
C LYS A 295 22.50 -0.55 -4.92
N LYS A 296 22.09 0.40 -4.08
CA LYS A 296 22.98 1.42 -3.51
C LYS A 296 23.80 0.88 -2.34
N GLU A 297 23.21 0.05 -1.47
CA GLU A 297 23.94 -0.65 -0.40
C GLU A 297 24.97 -1.63 -0.98
N SER A 298 24.62 -2.40 -2.02
CA SER A 298 25.55 -3.34 -2.65
C SER A 298 26.73 -2.67 -3.38
N MET A 299 26.54 -1.48 -3.94
CA MET A 299 27.64 -0.67 -4.50
C MET A 299 28.50 0.01 -3.44
N ALA A 300 27.96 0.27 -2.25
CA ALA A 300 28.72 0.85 -1.14
C ALA A 300 29.61 -0.19 -0.46
N ASP A 301 29.15 -1.45 -0.36
CA ASP A 301 29.93 -2.55 0.22
C ASP A 301 30.96 -3.15 -0.76
N ASN A 302 30.79 -2.97 -2.08
CA ASN A 302 31.76 -3.37 -3.10
C ASN A 302 32.03 -2.23 -4.11
N PRO A 303 33.03 -1.37 -3.89
CA PRO A 303 33.41 -0.37 -4.88
C PRO A 303 33.93 -1.08 -6.15
N PRO A 304 33.65 -0.55 -7.36
CA PRO A 304 34.04 -1.21 -8.59
C PRO A 304 35.58 -1.30 -8.68
N SER A 305 36.11 -2.51 -8.52
CA SER A 305 37.52 -2.80 -8.78
C SER A 305 37.74 -2.71 -10.29
N SER A 306 38.39 -1.62 -10.71
CA SER A 306 38.83 -1.43 -12.09
C SER A 306 39.61 -2.64 -12.60
N HIS A 307 39.29 -3.08 -13.82
CA HIS A 307 40.04 -3.99 -14.70
C HIS A 307 39.60 -5.45 -14.87
N ARG A 308 38.49 -5.94 -14.29
CA ARG A 308 38.02 -7.32 -14.60
C ARG A 308 36.66 -7.42 -15.31
N ASP A 309 35.81 -6.40 -15.21
CA ASP A 309 34.46 -6.46 -15.79
C ASP A 309 34.41 -6.07 -17.27
N SER A 310 35.42 -5.36 -17.77
CA SER A 310 35.47 -4.96 -19.19
C SER A 310 35.71 -6.14 -20.14
N GLU A 311 36.44 -7.17 -19.69
CA GLU A 311 36.73 -8.37 -20.49
C GLU A 311 35.52 -9.32 -20.54
N LEU A 312 34.78 -9.42 -19.43
CA LEU A 312 33.55 -10.22 -19.32
C LEU A 312 32.35 -9.63 -20.07
N ILE A 313 32.28 -8.29 -20.20
CA ILE A 313 31.25 -7.62 -21.00
C ILE A 313 31.58 -7.72 -22.49
N LEU A 314 32.86 -7.64 -22.88
CA LEU A 314 33.25 -7.76 -24.29
C LEU A 314 32.93 -9.16 -24.83
N ASP A 315 33.28 -10.22 -24.08
CA ASP A 315 32.95 -11.60 -24.49
C ASP A 315 31.45 -11.85 -24.60
N LYS A 316 30.63 -11.28 -23.69
CA LYS A 316 29.17 -11.43 -23.77
C LYS A 316 28.56 -10.70 -24.97
N VAL A 317 29.06 -9.50 -25.30
CA VAL A 317 28.59 -8.72 -26.47
C VAL A 317 29.02 -9.38 -27.78
N THR A 318 30.23 -9.95 -27.85
CA THR A 318 30.69 -10.70 -29.04
C THR A 318 29.85 -11.96 -29.26
N ILE A 319 29.53 -12.70 -28.19
CA ILE A 319 28.69 -13.92 -28.24
C ILE A 319 27.22 -13.61 -28.61
N GLU A 320 26.67 -12.47 -28.18
CA GLU A 320 25.32 -12.05 -28.60
C GLU A 320 25.28 -11.58 -30.06
N SER A 321 26.34 -10.92 -30.55
CA SER A 321 26.42 -10.51 -31.96
C SER A 321 26.53 -11.70 -32.94
N GLU A 322 27.24 -12.78 -32.56
CA GLU A 322 27.32 -14.00 -33.36
C GLU A 322 26.00 -14.79 -33.38
N LYS A 323 25.23 -14.74 -32.28
CA LYS A 323 23.90 -15.36 -32.20
C LYS A 323 22.85 -14.60 -33.03
N GLU A 324 22.91 -13.27 -33.07
CA GLU A 324 22.00 -12.48 -33.93
C GLU A 324 22.38 -12.59 -35.42
N ALA A 325 23.66 -12.70 -35.75
CA ALA A 325 24.11 -12.95 -37.12
C ALA A 325 23.71 -14.35 -37.63
N SER A 326 23.79 -15.38 -36.77
CA SER A 326 23.35 -16.73 -37.13
C SER A 326 21.82 -16.88 -37.16
N SER A 327 21.07 -16.03 -36.44
CA SER A 327 19.60 -16.03 -36.44
C SER A 327 18.99 -15.32 -37.66
N ARG A 328 19.74 -14.47 -38.36
CA ARG A 328 19.29 -13.80 -39.60
C ARG A 328 19.53 -14.62 -40.88
N ALA A 329 20.34 -15.67 -40.81
CA ALA A 329 20.67 -16.52 -41.98
C ALA A 329 19.75 -17.74 -42.17
N TYR A 330 18.75 -17.95 -41.30
CA TYR A 330 17.81 -19.10 -41.35
C TYR A 330 16.35 -18.65 -41.47
N GLY A 331 16.11 -17.69 -42.35
CA GLY A 331 14.80 -17.11 -42.64
C GLY A 331 14.34 -17.27 -44.09
N GLU A 332 14.82 -18.28 -44.83
CA GLU A 332 14.28 -18.65 -46.14
C GLU A 332 14.37 -20.17 -46.32
N GLY A 333 13.23 -20.83 -46.53
CA GLY A 333 13.17 -22.26 -46.90
C GLY A 333 12.04 -23.03 -46.20
N GLU A 334 10.87 -23.06 -46.83
CA GLU A 334 9.79 -24.01 -46.52
C GLU A 334 10.16 -25.47 -46.87
N SER A 335 9.50 -26.39 -46.15
CA SER A 335 9.15 -27.77 -46.54
C SER A 335 10.03 -28.94 -46.06
N LEU A 336 9.32 -29.99 -45.60
CA LEU A 336 9.69 -31.39 -45.35
C LEU A 336 10.34 -31.80 -44.00
N GLY A 337 9.67 -32.74 -43.31
CA GLY A 337 10.33 -33.76 -42.49
C GLY A 337 9.95 -33.81 -41.00
N LYS A 338 8.82 -34.43 -40.66
CA LYS A 338 8.55 -34.95 -39.30
C LYS A 338 9.43 -36.19 -39.04
N ASN A 339 9.89 -36.34 -37.79
CA ASN A 339 10.53 -37.52 -37.17
C ASN A 339 12.07 -37.54 -36.99
N MET A 340 12.71 -36.43 -36.60
CA MET A 340 14.10 -36.47 -36.11
C MET A 340 14.43 -35.41 -35.04
N PHE A 341 13.50 -35.14 -34.11
CA PHE A 341 13.67 -34.08 -33.10
C PHE A 341 13.54 -34.52 -31.63
N HIS A 342 13.36 -35.82 -31.35
CA HIS A 342 13.16 -36.28 -29.97
C HIS A 342 14.44 -36.73 -29.24
N ASP A 343 15.44 -37.28 -29.94
CA ASP A 343 16.63 -37.86 -29.26
C ASP A 343 17.77 -36.87 -28.94
N LYS A 344 17.86 -35.71 -29.59
CA LYS A 344 18.94 -34.73 -29.30
C LYS A 344 18.68 -33.82 -28.09
N ARG A 345 17.44 -33.74 -27.59
CA ARG A 345 17.12 -32.91 -26.40
C ARG A 345 17.48 -33.59 -25.08
N ILE A 346 17.46 -34.92 -25.00
CA ILE A 346 17.65 -35.63 -23.73
C ILE A 346 19.13 -35.74 -23.34
N ALA A 347 20.05 -35.85 -24.30
CA ALA A 347 21.49 -35.93 -24.02
C ALA A 347 22.09 -34.62 -23.46
N THR A 348 21.55 -33.46 -23.87
CA THR A 348 22.10 -32.14 -23.50
C THR A 348 21.63 -31.65 -22.12
N LEU A 349 20.50 -32.17 -21.63
CA LEU A 349 19.95 -31.87 -20.29
C LEU A 349 20.66 -32.64 -19.16
N SER A 350 21.17 -33.84 -19.43
CA SER A 350 21.87 -34.67 -18.43
C SER A 350 23.26 -34.12 -18.07
N THR A 351 24.01 -33.60 -19.05
CA THR A 351 25.39 -33.12 -18.83
C THR A 351 25.46 -31.73 -18.16
N THR A 352 24.44 -30.90 -18.35
CA THR A 352 24.36 -29.54 -17.78
C THR A 352 23.93 -29.57 -16.31
N THR A 353 23.11 -30.55 -15.92
CA THR A 353 22.61 -30.70 -14.55
C THR A 353 23.71 -31.21 -13.60
N ASN A 354 24.57 -32.13 -14.06
CA ASN A 354 25.65 -32.68 -13.23
C ASN A 354 26.78 -31.68 -12.93
N LYS A 355 27.11 -30.76 -13.85
CA LYS A 355 28.14 -29.72 -13.60
C LYS A 355 27.65 -28.58 -12.69
N THR A 356 26.34 -28.39 -12.58
CA THR A 356 25.74 -27.35 -11.73
C THR A 356 25.58 -27.84 -10.29
N MET A 357 25.27 -29.13 -10.10
CA MET A 357 25.20 -29.76 -8.78
C MET A 357 26.57 -29.92 -8.08
N GLU A 358 27.66 -30.15 -8.83
CA GLU A 358 29.01 -30.19 -8.24
C GLU A 358 29.50 -28.82 -7.75
N ARG A 359 29.11 -27.73 -8.41
CA ARG A 359 29.51 -26.36 -7.99
C ARG A 359 28.80 -25.88 -6.72
N LEU A 360 27.60 -26.41 -6.43
CA LEU A 360 26.84 -26.08 -5.22
C LEU A 360 27.36 -26.81 -3.95
N ARG A 361 28.13 -27.90 -4.11
CA ARG A 361 28.73 -28.62 -2.97
C ARG A 361 29.96 -27.95 -2.37
N LEU A 362 30.64 -27.06 -3.10
CA LEU A 362 31.91 -26.46 -2.67
C LEU A 362 31.74 -25.17 -1.84
N HIS A 363 30.52 -24.67 -1.61
CA HIS A 363 30.28 -23.37 -0.96
C HIS A 363 29.39 -23.42 0.30
N MET A 364 29.18 -24.59 0.93
CA MET A 364 28.45 -24.66 2.21
C MET A 364 29.39 -24.84 3.41
N PRO A 365 29.34 -23.97 4.43
CA PRO A 365 29.99 -24.19 5.72
C PRO A 365 29.33 -25.35 6.48
N SER A 366 30.16 -26.14 7.15
CA SER A 366 29.88 -27.44 7.77
C SER A 366 29.09 -27.40 9.09
N SER A 367 27.95 -26.70 9.11
CA SER A 367 27.01 -26.73 10.25
C SER A 367 25.56 -27.04 9.88
N LEU A 368 25.30 -27.62 8.71
CA LEU A 368 23.96 -27.95 8.21
C LEU A 368 23.88 -29.33 7.52
N THR A 369 24.62 -30.33 8.04
CA THR A 369 24.53 -31.73 7.60
C THR A 369 24.06 -32.71 8.69
N ALA A 370 23.35 -32.23 9.72
CA ALA A 370 22.68 -33.11 10.67
C ALA A 370 21.20 -32.73 10.75
N ASN A 371 20.39 -33.40 9.91
CA ASN A 371 18.99 -33.81 10.17
C ASN A 371 18.19 -34.16 8.89
N CYS A 372 18.79 -34.89 7.95
CA CYS A 372 18.05 -35.62 6.93
C CYS A 372 18.57 -37.06 6.84
N ALA A 373 18.28 -37.85 7.87
CA ALA A 373 18.39 -39.32 7.84
C ALA A 373 17.49 -39.92 8.95
N ALA A 374 16.19 -39.64 8.88
CA ALA A 374 15.15 -40.39 9.61
C ALA A 374 13.75 -39.88 9.20
N ALA A 375 13.21 -40.39 8.10
CA ALA A 375 11.77 -40.56 7.85
C ALA A 375 11.55 -41.00 6.40
N ASP A 376 12.01 -42.20 6.05
CA ASP A 376 11.46 -42.94 4.91
C ASP A 376 11.67 -44.43 5.16
N ASP A 377 10.78 -45.00 5.98
CA ASP A 377 10.55 -46.45 6.16
C ASP A 377 9.34 -46.63 7.08
N ASN A 378 8.11 -46.43 6.55
CA ASN A 378 6.89 -47.08 7.08
C ASN A 378 5.59 -46.82 6.28
N LEU A 379 5.62 -46.83 4.95
CA LEU A 379 4.39 -46.85 4.15
C LEU A 379 4.46 -47.79 2.93
N LEU A 380 4.98 -49.00 3.16
CA LEU A 380 4.68 -50.19 2.36
C LEU A 380 4.67 -51.42 3.30
N GLY A 381 3.51 -51.73 3.88
CA GLY A 381 3.33 -52.98 4.62
C GLY A 381 2.25 -52.97 5.70
N LYS A 382 0.97 -52.98 5.29
CA LYS A 382 -0.09 -53.91 5.75
C LYS A 382 -1.47 -53.48 5.27
#